data_AF-A0A920J804-F1
#
_entry.id   AF-A0A920J804-F1
#
_cell.length_a   1.000
_cell.length_b   1.000
_cell.length_c   1.000
_cell.angle_alpha   90.00
_cell.angle_beta   90.00
_cell.angle_gamma   90.00
#
_symmetry.space_group_name_H-M   'P 1'
#
loop_
_entity.id
_entity.type
_entity.pdbx_description
1 polymer ?
#
loop_
_entity_poly.entity_id
_entity_poly.type
_entity_poly.pdbx_seq_one_letter_code
_entity_poly.pdbx_strand_id
1 'polypeptide(L)'
;MISLNDKVIKEFIPWRDDCASFRRFNPSSGVWMTEAEWKGEIIEERIASSDYSRSGWCPGSKVVPEIIELGKLEKGEHSITISIPEAQITTDEFFNFWNISAYIIY
;
A
#
# COMPACT_ATOMS: atom_id res chain seq x y z
N MET A 1 8.51 -8.10 2.90
CA MET A 1 8.95 -9.50 2.70
C MET A 1 8.14 -10.42 3.60
N ILE A 2 7.77 -11.60 3.11
CA ILE A 2 7.04 -12.63 3.86
C ILE A 2 7.82 -13.95 3.74
N SER A 3 8.07 -14.60 4.87
CA SER A 3 8.84 -15.85 4.95
C SER A 3 8.08 -16.94 5.70
N LEU A 4 8.27 -18.19 5.28
CA LEU A 4 7.84 -19.41 5.96
C LEU A 4 9.09 -20.21 6.31
N ASN A 5 9.29 -20.51 7.60
CA ASN A 5 10.47 -21.23 8.11
C ASN A 5 11.78 -20.62 7.56
N ASP A 6 11.92 -19.29 7.74
CA ASP A 6 13.06 -18.48 7.29
C ASP A 6 13.30 -18.42 5.76
N LYS A 7 12.47 -19.11 4.96
CA LYS A 7 12.51 -19.03 3.51
C LYS A 7 11.51 -17.98 3.01
N VAL A 8 12.00 -17.01 2.26
CA VAL A 8 11.15 -16.00 1.60
C VAL A 8 10.19 -16.69 0.63
N ILE A 9 8.88 -16.47 0.84
CA ILE A 9 7.81 -17.00 -0.02
C ILE A 9 7.16 -15.90 -0.87
N LYS A 10 7.29 -14.63 -0.46
CA LYS A 10 6.80 -13.49 -1.21
C LYS A 10 7.58 -12.23 -0.86
N GLU A 11 7.91 -11.46 -1.88
CA GLU A 11 8.44 -10.12 -1.77
C GLU A 11 7.71 -9.21 -2.75
N PHE A 12 7.24 -8.07 -2.27
CA PHE A 12 6.52 -7.08 -3.08
C PHE A 12 6.50 -5.73 -2.37
N ILE A 13 6.25 -4.68 -3.15
CA ILE A 13 5.99 -3.33 -2.67
C ILE A 13 4.47 -3.13 -2.72
N PRO A 14 3.77 -3.02 -1.58
CA PRO A 14 2.33 -2.72 -1.58
C PRO A 14 2.14 -1.28 -2.05
N TRP A 15 1.86 -1.06 -3.33
CA TRP A 15 1.75 0.27 -3.93
C TRP A 15 0.54 0.37 -4.86
N ARG A 16 -0.07 1.54 -4.90
CA ARG A 16 -1.11 1.91 -5.87
C ARG A 16 -0.80 3.28 -6.45
N ASP A 17 -0.86 3.38 -7.76
CA ASP A 17 -0.62 4.59 -8.55
C ASP A 17 -1.86 5.08 -9.31
N ASP A 18 -3.01 4.45 -9.07
CA ASP A 18 -4.27 4.71 -9.76
C ASP A 18 -5.29 5.47 -8.89
N CYS A 19 -4.86 6.15 -7.82
CA CYS A 19 -5.75 6.77 -6.85
C CYS A 19 -6.60 7.92 -7.43
N ALA A 20 -6.13 8.62 -8.47
CA ALA A 20 -6.93 9.60 -9.21
C ALA A 20 -8.25 9.02 -9.78
N SER A 21 -8.30 7.70 -10.05
CA SER A 21 -9.52 7.03 -10.51
C SER A 21 -10.65 7.02 -9.45
N PHE A 22 -10.32 7.28 -8.19
CA PHE A 22 -11.24 7.37 -7.05
C PHE A 22 -11.69 8.81 -6.75
N ARG A 23 -11.27 9.82 -7.54
CA ARG A 23 -11.55 11.24 -7.27
C ARG A 23 -13.03 11.56 -7.05
N ARG A 24 -13.93 10.92 -7.81
CA ARG A 24 -15.39 11.10 -7.73
C ARG A 24 -16.00 10.71 -6.39
N PHE A 25 -15.30 9.90 -5.59
CA PHE A 25 -15.77 9.47 -4.27
C PHE A 25 -15.28 10.37 -3.12
N ASN A 26 -14.44 11.36 -3.43
CA ASN A 26 -13.75 12.19 -2.43
C ASN A 26 -14.13 13.68 -2.59
N PRO A 27 -15.40 14.08 -2.38
CA PRO A 27 -15.86 15.46 -2.60
C PRO A 27 -15.19 16.48 -1.66
N SER A 28 -14.76 16.06 -0.47
CA SER A 28 -14.15 16.91 0.56
C SER A 28 -12.63 16.80 0.64
N SER A 29 -11.98 16.22 -0.37
CA SER A 29 -10.50 16.11 -0.37
C SER A 29 -9.86 17.49 -0.48
N GLY A 30 -8.80 17.73 0.30
CA GLY A 30 -7.96 18.93 0.15
C GLY A 30 -7.33 18.98 -1.24
N VAL A 31 -7.19 20.18 -1.80
CA VAL A 31 -6.69 20.41 -3.17
C VAL A 31 -5.61 21.48 -3.15
N TRP A 32 -4.56 21.26 -3.94
CA TRP A 32 -3.47 22.21 -4.18
C TRP A 32 -3.29 22.45 -5.68
N MET A 33 -2.69 23.58 -6.04
CA MET A 33 -2.22 23.82 -7.40
C MET A 33 -0.79 23.31 -7.52
N THR A 34 -0.47 22.62 -8.61
CA THR A 34 0.87 22.14 -8.95
C THR A 34 1.17 22.47 -10.41
N GLU A 35 2.43 22.79 -10.72
CA GLU A 35 2.83 23.01 -12.10
C GLU A 35 2.87 21.68 -12.85
N ALA A 36 2.21 21.63 -14.02
CA ALA A 36 2.21 20.49 -14.92
C ALA A 36 2.52 20.97 -16.34
N GLU A 37 3.27 20.16 -17.09
CA GLU A 37 3.47 20.42 -18.51
C GLU A 37 2.36 19.78 -19.33
N TRP A 38 1.61 20.59 -20.07
CA TRP A 38 0.58 20.12 -20.98
C TRP A 38 0.81 20.69 -22.37
N LYS A 39 1.10 19.80 -23.34
CA LYS A 39 1.38 20.16 -24.74
C LYS A 39 2.50 21.20 -24.92
N GLY A 40 3.53 21.15 -24.06
CA GLY A 40 4.67 22.06 -24.09
C GLY A 40 4.44 23.40 -23.38
N GLU A 41 3.31 23.57 -22.71
CA GLU A 41 3.02 24.74 -21.87
C GLU A 41 2.99 24.34 -20.39
N ILE A 42 3.51 25.19 -19.53
CA ILE A 42 3.38 25.03 -18.07
C ILE A 42 2.00 25.56 -17.67
N ILE A 43 1.20 24.70 -17.06
CA ILE A 43 -0.12 25.03 -16.51
C ILE A 43 -0.14 24.79 -15.00
N GLU A 44 -1.04 25.49 -14.31
CA GLU A 44 -1.36 25.14 -12.92
C GLU A 44 -2.49 24.09 -12.91
N GLU A 45 -2.16 22.85 -12.56
CA GLU A 45 -3.11 21.75 -12.42
C GLU A 45 -3.54 21.57 -10.96
N ARG A 46 -4.79 21.18 -10.75
CA ARG A 46 -5.31 20.84 -9.43
C ARG A 46 -5.00 19.39 -9.10
N ILE A 47 -4.31 19.16 -8.00
CA ILE A 47 -4.10 17.82 -7.43
C ILE A 47 -4.82 17.74 -6.08
N ALA A 48 -5.69 16.74 -5.92
CA ALA A 48 -6.33 16.48 -4.63
C ALA A 48 -5.52 15.49 -3.82
N SER A 49 -5.63 15.56 -2.49
CA SER A 49 -5.00 14.59 -1.59
C SER A 49 -5.38 13.16 -1.93
N SER A 50 -6.62 12.93 -2.39
CA SER A 50 -7.12 11.63 -2.82
C SER A 50 -6.39 11.06 -4.03
N ASP A 51 -5.69 11.88 -4.80
CA ASP A 51 -5.15 11.49 -6.09
C ASP A 51 -3.73 10.92 -5.97
N TYR A 52 -3.03 11.22 -4.87
CA TYR A 52 -1.68 10.71 -4.62
C TYR A 52 -1.63 9.18 -4.50
N SER A 53 -0.62 8.60 -5.16
CA SER A 53 -0.21 7.21 -5.01
C SER A 53 0.11 6.86 -3.55
N ARG A 54 -0.19 5.64 -3.14
CA ARG A 54 -0.19 5.23 -1.72
C ARG A 54 0.17 3.76 -1.53
N SER A 55 0.58 3.43 -0.30
CA SER A 55 1.04 2.10 0.06
C SER A 55 -0.10 1.07 0.20
N GLY A 56 -0.60 0.56 -0.93
CA GLY A 56 -1.55 -0.57 -0.99
C GLY A 56 -3.03 -0.18 -0.91
N TRP A 57 -3.37 1.11 -0.89
CA TRP A 57 -4.76 1.59 -0.81
C TRP A 57 -4.92 2.97 -1.45
N CYS A 58 -6.15 3.34 -1.77
CA CYS A 58 -6.57 4.71 -2.10
C CYS A 58 -7.80 5.10 -1.26
N PRO A 59 -8.03 6.39 -0.97
CA PRO A 59 -9.26 6.85 -0.29
C PRO A 59 -10.51 6.43 -1.07
N GLY A 60 -11.30 5.51 -0.50
CA GLY A 60 -12.48 4.92 -1.14
C GLY A 60 -12.26 3.53 -1.77
N SER A 61 -11.06 2.96 -1.66
CA SER A 61 -10.75 1.60 -2.14
C SER A 61 -10.99 0.51 -1.10
N LYS A 62 -11.18 -0.72 -1.57
CA LYS A 62 -10.99 -1.94 -0.76
C LYS A 62 -9.57 -2.48 -1.00
N VAL A 63 -9.00 -3.14 0.00
CA VAL A 63 -7.73 -3.87 -0.12
C VAL A 63 -8.03 -5.34 -0.38
N VAL A 64 -7.60 -5.85 -1.53
CA VAL A 64 -7.71 -7.29 -1.84
C VAL A 64 -6.52 -8.00 -1.19
N PRO A 65 -6.73 -9.12 -0.47
CA PRO A 65 -5.61 -9.86 0.12
C PRO A 65 -4.70 -10.46 -0.95
N GLU A 66 -3.39 -10.46 -0.69
CA GLU A 66 -2.45 -11.27 -1.45
C GLU A 66 -2.65 -12.75 -1.09
N ILE A 67 -2.78 -13.60 -2.11
CA ILE A 67 -2.87 -15.04 -1.95
C ILE A 67 -1.48 -15.63 -2.19
N ILE A 68 -0.99 -16.39 -1.22
CA ILE A 68 0.35 -17.01 -1.27
C ILE A 68 0.17 -18.51 -1.05
N GLU A 69 0.56 -19.30 -2.05
CA GLU A 69 0.54 -20.76 -1.99
C GLU A 69 1.65 -21.26 -1.05
N LEU A 70 1.27 -21.79 0.13
CA LEU A 70 2.21 -22.37 1.09
C LEU A 70 2.62 -23.81 0.73
N GLY A 71 1.85 -24.46 -0.15
CA GLY A 71 2.02 -25.87 -0.49
C GLY A 71 1.63 -26.81 0.67
N LYS A 72 2.17 -28.03 0.66
CA LYS A 72 1.95 -29.00 1.73
C LYS A 72 2.85 -28.65 2.92
N LEU A 73 2.24 -28.44 4.07
CA LEU A 73 2.95 -28.28 5.34
C LEU A 73 2.99 -29.63 6.05
N GLU A 74 4.18 -30.02 6.50
CA GLU A 74 4.34 -31.21 7.33
C GLU A 74 3.70 -31.01 8.70
N LYS A 75 3.38 -32.11 9.39
CA LYS A 75 2.90 -32.01 10.76
C LYS A 75 4.02 -31.48 11.65
N GLY A 76 3.80 -30.32 12.28
CA GLY A 76 4.75 -29.76 13.24
C GLY A 76 4.55 -28.26 13.43
N GLU A 77 5.56 -27.63 14.02
CA GLU A 77 5.62 -26.19 14.18
C GLU A 77 6.18 -25.52 12.92
N HIS A 78 5.57 -24.42 12.53
CA HIS A 78 6.00 -23.58 11.42
C HIS A 78 6.02 -22.12 11.86
N SER A 79 6.95 -21.34 11.33
CA SER A 79 7.04 -19.90 11.57
C SER A 79 6.68 -19.11 10.32
N ILE A 80 5.79 -18.12 10.48
CA ILE A 80 5.55 -17.08 9.47
C ILE A 80 6.17 -15.78 9.97
N THR A 81 6.96 -15.14 9.13
CA THR A 81 7.58 -13.85 9.41
C THR A 81 7.16 -12.83 8.36
N ILE A 82 6.70 -11.66 8.81
CA ILE A 82 6.40 -10.52 7.95
C ILE A 82 7.38 -9.42 8.33
N SER A 83 8.17 -8.95 7.36
CA SER A 83 9.22 -7.96 7.57
C SER A 83 9.04 -6.78 6.61
N ILE A 84 9.13 -5.57 7.18
CA ILE A 84 9.13 -4.29 6.46
C ILE A 84 10.36 -3.51 6.96
N PRO A 85 11.55 -3.77 6.41
CA PRO A 85 12.82 -3.33 7.01
C PRO A 85 12.95 -1.80 7.06
N GLU A 86 12.49 -1.12 6.02
CA GLU A 86 12.54 0.34 5.89
C GLU A 86 11.29 1.04 6.46
N ALA A 87 10.53 0.36 7.33
CA ALA A 87 9.39 0.99 7.99
C ALA A 87 9.86 2.12 8.91
N GLN A 88 9.31 3.31 8.71
CA GLN A 88 9.62 4.47 9.55
C GLN A 88 8.95 4.36 10.92
N ILE A 89 9.61 4.88 11.95
CA ILE A 89 9.08 4.92 13.31
C ILE A 89 7.94 5.93 13.43
N THR A 90 7.04 5.70 14.39
CA THR A 90 6.11 6.72 14.86
C THR A 90 6.87 7.79 15.65
N THR A 91 6.48 9.06 15.48
CA THR A 91 6.89 10.20 16.32
C THR A 91 5.65 10.94 16.82
N ASP A 92 5.83 11.97 17.63
CA ASP A 92 4.71 12.81 18.12
C ASP A 92 4.00 13.58 17.00
N GLU A 93 4.69 13.84 15.89
CA GLU A 93 4.16 14.56 14.72
C GLU A 93 3.73 13.58 13.60
N PHE A 94 4.46 12.47 13.44
CA PHE A 94 4.29 11.53 12.32
C PHE A 94 3.85 10.15 12.79
N PHE A 95 2.59 9.81 12.53
CA PHE A 95 1.98 8.54 12.91
C PHE A 95 2.24 7.42 11.88
N ASN A 96 3.51 7.05 11.69
CA ASN A 96 3.88 5.97 10.77
C ASN A 96 3.57 4.59 11.38
N PHE A 97 2.74 3.78 10.71
CA PHE A 97 2.44 2.40 11.08
C PHE A 97 2.04 1.56 9.86
N TRP A 98 2.04 0.23 10.02
CA TRP A 98 1.55 -0.71 9.02
C TRP A 98 0.43 -1.58 9.61
N ASN A 99 -0.78 -1.44 9.06
CA ASN A 99 -1.90 -2.33 9.39
C ASN A 99 -1.75 -3.63 8.59
N ILE A 100 -1.41 -4.72 9.28
CA ILE A 100 -1.15 -6.03 8.67
C ILE A 100 -2.07 -7.06 9.31
N SER A 101 -2.72 -7.86 8.48
CA SER A 101 -3.48 -9.04 8.90
C SER A 101 -3.14 -10.19 7.96
N ALA A 102 -3.03 -11.39 8.50
CA ALA A 102 -2.78 -12.60 7.75
C ALA A 102 -3.52 -13.77 8.39
N TYR A 103 -3.95 -14.72 7.58
CA TYR A 103 -4.59 -15.96 8.02
C TYR A 103 -4.27 -17.07 7.03
N ILE A 104 -4.45 -18.32 7.46
CA ILE A 104 -4.25 -19.50 6.63
C ILE A 104 -5.62 -20.12 6.36
N ILE A 105 -5.82 -20.56 5.12
CA ILE A 105 -6.94 -21.40 4.70
C ILE A 105 -6.38 -22.71 4.15
N TYR A 106 -7.13 -23.79 4.30
CA TYR A 106 -6.73 -25.15 3.92
C TYR A 106 -7.91 -25.95 3.37
#